data_AF-A0A485AQI3-F1
#
_entry.id   AF-A0A485AQI3-F1
#
_cell.length_a   1.000
_cell.length_b   1.000
_cell.length_c   1.000
_cell.angle_alpha   90.00
_cell.angle_beta   90.00
_cell.angle_gamma   90.00
#
_symmetry.space_group_name_H-M   'P 1'
#
loop_
_entity.id
_entity.type
_entity.pdbx_description
1 polymer ?
#
loop_
_entity_poly.entity_id
_entity_poly.type
_entity_poly.pdbx_seq_one_letter_code
_entity_poly.pdbx_strand_id
1 'polypeptide(L)'
;MCLLRTSYRFGSDSGIGQLASAVNRGDKKAVANVFARGFSDIELKPLRTTDDYGAMLDDARAGYGHYLQLLREQAEPAVILAAFGEYQLLCALREGPWGVAGLNTQFEQILTRHRQIVPQRHSRWYEGRPVMITRNDSALGLFNGDIGIALDRGQGTRVWFPMPDGTIKSVQPSRLPEHDTAWVHDGA
;
A
#
# COMPACT_ATOMS: atom_id res chain seq x y z
N MET A 1 -21.60 -17.60 18.79
CA MET A 1 -21.00 -16.99 17.59
C MET A 1 -21.67 -15.65 17.36
N CYS A 2 -20.93 -14.55 17.44
CA CYS A 2 -21.45 -13.20 17.19
C CYS A 2 -20.96 -12.76 15.80
N LEU A 3 -21.88 -12.40 14.91
CA LEU A 3 -21.57 -11.95 13.55
C LEU A 3 -21.90 -10.46 13.47
N LEU A 4 -20.86 -9.61 13.42
CA LEU A 4 -21.01 -8.17 13.25
C LEU A 4 -21.50 -7.91 11.82
N ARG A 5 -22.77 -7.55 11.68
CA ARG A 5 -23.43 -7.28 10.38
C ARG A 5 -23.38 -5.82 9.94
N THR A 6 -22.96 -4.91 10.82
CA THR A 6 -23.08 -3.46 10.59
C THR A 6 -21.69 -2.83 10.51
N SER A 7 -21.29 -2.39 9.32
CA SER A 7 -20.13 -1.53 9.14
C SER A 7 -20.54 -0.09 9.43
N TYR A 8 -20.06 0.49 10.53
CA TYR A 8 -20.29 1.91 10.87
C TYR A 8 -19.36 2.87 10.10
N ARG A 9 -18.36 2.35 9.38
CA ARG A 9 -17.38 3.15 8.62
C ARG A 9 -17.88 3.57 7.23
N PHE A 10 -18.87 2.88 6.68
CA PHE A 10 -19.43 3.19 5.37
C PHE A 10 -20.96 3.18 5.50
N GLY A 11 -21.61 4.31 5.21
CA GLY A 11 -23.08 4.36 5.18
C GLY A 11 -23.65 3.33 4.22
N SER A 12 -24.89 2.88 4.43
CA SER A 12 -25.59 1.97 3.51
C SER A 12 -25.69 2.51 2.07
N ASP A 13 -25.49 3.81 1.90
CA ASP A 13 -25.54 4.52 0.61
C ASP A 13 -24.17 4.62 -0.08
N SER A 14 -23.10 4.15 0.56
CA SER A 14 -21.76 4.05 -0.05
C SER A 14 -21.69 2.87 -1.02
N GLY A 15 -21.05 3.09 -2.17
CA GLY A 15 -20.78 2.06 -3.17
C GLY A 15 -19.94 0.92 -2.59
N ILE A 16 -18.99 1.24 -1.70
CA ILE A 16 -18.13 0.25 -1.01
C ILE A 16 -18.98 -0.71 -0.17
N GLY A 17 -19.91 -0.18 0.63
CA GLY A 17 -20.78 -0.99 1.50
C GLY A 17 -21.69 -1.93 0.70
N GLN A 18 -22.27 -1.41 -0.39
CA GLN A 18 -23.13 -2.21 -1.27
C GLN A 18 -22.35 -3.26 -2.06
N LEU A 19 -21.15 -2.90 -2.56
CA LEU A 19 -20.27 -3.84 -3.24
C LEU A 19 -19.84 -4.98 -2.31
N ALA A 20 -19.40 -4.65 -1.09
CA ALA A 20 -19.02 -5.64 -0.09
C ALA A 20 -20.19 -6.59 0.25
N SER A 21 -21.41 -6.05 0.40
CA SER A 21 -22.59 -6.88 0.64
C SER A 21 -22.90 -7.81 -0.54
N ALA A 22 -22.79 -7.32 -1.78
CA ALA A 22 -23.00 -8.10 -2.99
C ALA A 22 -21.97 -9.22 -3.15
N VAL A 23 -20.69 -8.93 -2.89
CA VAL A 23 -19.59 -9.91 -2.91
C VAL A 23 -19.80 -10.99 -1.86
N ASN A 24 -20.12 -10.62 -0.61
CA ASN A 24 -20.38 -11.57 0.48
C ASN A 24 -21.57 -12.51 0.21
N ARG A 25 -22.53 -12.08 -0.62
CA ARG A 25 -23.67 -12.90 -1.05
C ARG A 25 -23.39 -13.72 -2.32
N GLY A 26 -22.23 -13.53 -2.95
CA GLY A 26 -21.89 -14.16 -4.24
C GLY A 26 -22.77 -13.69 -5.41
N ASP A 27 -23.46 -12.56 -5.29
CA ASP A 27 -24.42 -12.08 -6.28
C ASP A 27 -23.73 -11.23 -7.35
N LYS A 28 -23.33 -11.89 -8.44
CA LYS A 28 -22.68 -11.25 -9.59
C LYS A 28 -23.54 -10.16 -10.25
N LYS A 29 -24.87 -10.30 -10.22
CA LYS A 29 -25.78 -9.28 -10.80
C LYS A 29 -25.81 -8.05 -9.91
N ALA A 30 -25.87 -8.23 -8.60
CA ALA A 30 -25.79 -7.12 -7.66
C ALA A 30 -24.45 -6.37 -7.77
N VAL A 31 -23.33 -7.08 -7.94
CA VAL A 31 -22.02 -6.46 -8.19
C VAL A 31 -22.05 -5.58 -9.44
N ALA A 32 -22.56 -6.10 -10.56
CA ALA A 32 -22.68 -5.33 -11.81
C ALA A 32 -23.59 -4.10 -11.65
N ASN A 33 -24.72 -4.26 -10.94
CA ASN A 33 -25.65 -3.16 -10.67
C ASN A 33 -25.02 -2.07 -9.81
N VAL A 34 -24.18 -2.42 -8.84
CA VAL A 34 -23.49 -1.45 -7.99
C VAL A 34 -22.56 -0.56 -8.81
N PHE A 35 -21.82 -1.11 -9.77
CA PHE A 35 -21.00 -0.31 -10.68
C PHE A 35 -21.84 0.51 -11.67
N ALA A 36 -22.99 -0.01 -12.13
CA ALA A 36 -23.89 0.72 -13.02
C ALA A 36 -24.54 1.96 -12.37
N ARG A 37 -24.60 2.01 -11.03
CA ARG A 37 -25.15 3.15 -10.27
C ARG A 37 -24.25 4.38 -10.23
N GLY A 38 -22.97 4.25 -10.60
CA GLY A 38 -22.04 5.39 -10.73
C GLY A 38 -21.76 6.11 -9.42
N PHE A 39 -21.54 5.38 -8.32
CA PHE A 39 -21.12 6.00 -7.07
C PHE A 39 -19.73 6.66 -7.23
N SER A 40 -19.49 7.75 -6.50
CA SER A 40 -18.22 8.48 -6.55
C SER A 40 -17.08 7.81 -5.75
N ASP A 41 -17.40 6.79 -4.95
CA ASP A 41 -16.46 6.11 -4.04
C ASP A 41 -15.98 4.76 -4.56
N ILE A 42 -16.47 4.30 -5.72
CA ILE A 42 -16.00 3.09 -6.39
C ILE A 42 -15.86 3.34 -7.89
N GLU A 43 -14.87 2.69 -8.50
CA GLU A 43 -14.69 2.69 -9.94
C GLU A 43 -14.23 1.30 -10.38
N LEU A 44 -14.73 0.82 -11.52
CA LEU A 44 -14.27 -0.42 -12.13
C LEU A 44 -13.54 -0.10 -13.42
N LYS A 45 -12.22 -0.26 -13.41
CA LYS A 45 -11.36 -0.12 -14.60
C LYS A 45 -11.07 -1.50 -15.20
N PRO A 46 -11.32 -1.71 -16.50
CA PRO A 46 -10.98 -2.97 -17.14
C PRO A 46 -9.46 -3.14 -17.21
N LEU A 47 -8.98 -4.36 -16.98
CA LEU A 47 -7.56 -4.74 -17.15
C LEU A 47 -7.49 -5.84 -18.23
N ARG A 48 -7.54 -5.45 -19.51
CA ARG A 48 -7.56 -6.39 -20.64
C ARG A 48 -6.33 -6.30 -21.52
N THR A 49 -5.70 -5.13 -21.56
CA THR A 49 -4.55 -4.82 -22.41
C THR A 49 -3.36 -4.36 -21.59
N THR A 50 -2.18 -4.32 -22.22
CA THR A 50 -0.97 -3.74 -21.60
C THR A 50 -1.14 -2.24 -21.32
N ASP A 51 -1.89 -1.53 -22.16
CA ASP A 51 -2.17 -0.10 -21.96
C ASP A 51 -3.06 0.12 -20.74
N ASP A 52 -4.08 -0.73 -20.52
CA ASP A 52 -4.90 -0.69 -19.30
C ASP A 52 -4.06 -0.90 -18.04
N TYR A 53 -3.07 -1.80 -18.12
CA TYR A 53 -2.15 -2.06 -17.01
C TYR A 53 -1.24 -0.86 -16.73
N GLY A 54 -0.73 -0.20 -17.78
CA GLY A 54 0.01 1.04 -17.67
C GLY A 54 -0.83 2.14 -16.98
N ALA A 55 -2.07 2.31 -17.42
CA ALA A 55 -3.01 3.26 -16.81
C ALA A 55 -3.27 2.97 -15.33
N MET A 56 -3.46 1.70 -14.96
CA MET A 56 -3.61 1.30 -13.55
C MET A 56 -2.39 1.68 -12.70
N LEU A 57 -1.17 1.47 -13.22
CA LEU A 57 0.05 1.85 -12.49
C LEU A 57 0.21 3.37 -12.39
N ASP A 58 -0.22 4.12 -13.41
CA ASP A 58 -0.23 5.59 -13.36
C ASP A 58 -1.27 6.14 -12.39
N ASP A 59 -2.46 5.53 -12.32
CA ASP A 59 -3.48 5.85 -11.32
C ASP A 59 -2.94 5.58 -9.91
N ALA A 60 -2.26 4.44 -9.72
CA ALA A 60 -1.65 4.11 -8.45
C ALA A 60 -0.55 5.10 -8.05
N ARG A 61 0.28 5.51 -9.02
CA ARG A 61 1.30 6.54 -8.84
C ARG A 61 0.68 7.89 -8.45
N ALA A 62 -0.48 8.24 -9.00
CA ALA A 62 -1.23 9.42 -8.63
C ALA A 62 -1.82 9.29 -7.20
N GLY A 63 -2.31 8.11 -6.82
CA GLY A 63 -2.75 7.79 -5.45
C GLY A 63 -1.65 7.99 -4.41
N TYR A 64 -0.43 7.53 -4.71
CA TYR A 64 0.76 7.80 -3.89
C TYR A 64 1.36 9.20 -4.08
N GLY A 65 0.73 10.08 -4.87
CA GLY A 65 1.26 11.40 -5.21
C GLY A 65 1.56 12.28 -4.00
N HIS A 66 0.66 12.30 -3.01
CA HIS A 66 0.84 13.07 -1.78
C HIS A 66 2.05 12.56 -0.97
N TYR A 67 2.14 11.25 -0.76
CA TYR A 67 3.28 10.60 -0.12
C TYR A 67 4.61 10.93 -0.83
N LEU A 68 4.65 10.79 -2.16
CA LEU A 68 5.85 11.05 -2.96
C LEU A 68 6.25 12.54 -2.93
N GLN A 69 5.28 13.45 -2.82
CA GLN A 69 5.55 14.88 -2.65
C GLN A 69 6.21 15.15 -1.28
N LEU A 70 5.65 14.61 -0.19
CA LEU A 70 6.20 14.77 1.16
C LEU A 70 7.61 14.21 1.30
N LEU A 71 7.92 13.11 0.60
CA LEU A 71 9.29 12.59 0.52
C LEU A 71 10.25 13.62 -0.08
N ARG A 72 9.87 14.28 -1.19
CA ARG A 72 10.71 15.28 -1.87
C ARG A 72 10.88 16.55 -1.04
N GLU A 73 9.86 16.92 -0.27
CA GLU A 73 9.89 18.05 0.66
C GLU A 73 10.65 17.74 1.96
N GLN A 74 11.13 16.50 2.13
CA GLN A 74 11.80 16.03 3.36
C GLN A 74 10.96 16.27 4.62
N ALA A 75 9.65 16.06 4.51
CA ALA A 75 8.74 16.21 5.63
C ALA A 75 9.08 15.28 6.82
N GLU A 76 8.48 15.59 7.97
CA GLU A 76 8.60 14.79 9.18
C GLU A 76 8.16 13.33 8.95
N PRO A 77 8.88 12.32 9.47
CA PRO A 77 8.55 10.91 9.28
C PRO A 77 7.10 10.54 9.62
N ALA A 78 6.52 11.21 10.63
CA ALA A 78 5.13 11.04 11.03
C ALA A 78 4.13 11.34 9.92
N VAL A 79 4.34 12.46 9.23
CA VAL A 79 3.45 12.95 8.17
C VAL A 79 3.57 12.04 6.95
N ILE A 80 4.79 11.61 6.64
CA ILE A 80 5.08 10.68 5.54
C ILE A 80 4.42 9.32 5.79
N LEU A 81 4.52 8.79 7.01
CA LEU A 81 3.86 7.53 7.40
C LEU A 81 2.34 7.63 7.31
N ALA A 82 1.75 8.73 7.78
CA ALA A 82 0.32 8.97 7.69
C ALA A 82 -0.15 9.02 6.22
N ALA A 83 0.56 9.78 5.37
CA ALA A 83 0.25 9.90 3.95
C ALA A 83 0.38 8.58 3.19
N PHE A 84 1.34 7.72 3.57
CA PHE A 84 1.44 6.38 2.98
C PHE A 84 0.21 5.52 3.28
N GLY A 85 -0.39 5.66 4.46
CA GLY A 85 -1.60 4.93 4.87
C GLY A 85 -2.89 5.39 4.18
N GLU A 86 -2.88 6.50 3.44
CA GLU A 86 -4.07 7.03 2.74
C GLU A 86 -4.42 6.25 1.47
N TYR A 87 -3.43 5.57 0.88
CA TYR A 87 -3.60 4.83 -0.37
C TYR A 87 -2.89 3.48 -0.31
N GLN A 88 -3.60 2.41 -0.67
CA GLN A 88 -3.06 1.05 -0.63
C GLN A 88 -3.42 0.27 -1.89
N LEU A 89 -2.40 -0.31 -2.54
CA LEU A 89 -2.58 -1.30 -3.59
C LEU A 89 -2.75 -2.69 -2.98
N LEU A 90 -3.83 -3.37 -3.36
CA LEU A 90 -4.13 -4.74 -2.96
C LEU A 90 -4.10 -5.67 -4.17
N CYS A 91 -3.46 -6.82 -4.03
CA CYS A 91 -3.48 -7.88 -5.02
C CYS A 91 -3.89 -9.21 -4.38
N ALA A 92 -4.75 -9.97 -5.06
CA ALA A 92 -5.19 -11.28 -4.58
C ALA A 92 -4.13 -12.37 -4.77
N LEU A 93 -3.22 -12.21 -5.74
CA LEU A 93 -2.19 -13.20 -6.06
C LEU A 93 -0.88 -12.83 -5.37
N ARG A 94 -0.23 -13.80 -4.73
CA ARG A 94 1.12 -13.60 -4.15
C ARG A 94 2.22 -13.68 -5.19
N GLU A 95 2.12 -14.64 -6.10
CA GLU A 95 3.14 -14.94 -7.12
C GLU A 95 2.63 -14.75 -8.56
N GLY A 96 3.58 -14.71 -9.50
CA GLY A 96 3.31 -14.55 -10.93
C GLY A 96 3.39 -13.10 -11.42
N PRO A 97 3.24 -12.87 -12.74
CA PRO A 97 3.35 -11.54 -13.34
C PRO A 97 2.30 -10.54 -12.82
N TRP A 98 1.20 -11.05 -12.28
CA TRP A 98 0.12 -10.28 -11.67
C TRP A 98 0.14 -10.35 -10.13
N GLY A 99 1.11 -11.04 -9.55
CA GLY A 99 1.23 -11.18 -8.09
C GLY A 99 1.90 -9.97 -7.45
N VAL A 100 1.83 -9.91 -6.11
CA VAL A 100 2.43 -8.86 -5.28
C VAL A 100 3.89 -8.59 -5.66
N ALA A 101 4.71 -9.64 -5.81
CA ALA A 101 6.14 -9.49 -6.14
C ALA A 101 6.37 -8.83 -7.52
N GLY A 102 5.60 -9.24 -8.53
CA GLY A 102 5.68 -8.67 -9.87
C GLY A 102 5.22 -7.21 -9.89
N LEU A 103 4.11 -6.92 -9.22
CA LEU A 103 3.56 -5.57 -9.13
C LEU A 103 4.48 -4.61 -8.37
N ASN A 104 5.06 -5.03 -7.24
CA ASN A 104 6.06 -4.25 -6.52
C ASN A 104 7.22 -3.85 -7.46
N THR A 105 7.73 -4.80 -8.22
CA THR A 105 8.85 -4.57 -9.15
C THR A 105 8.45 -3.61 -10.28
N GLN A 106 7.29 -3.80 -10.91
CA GLN A 106 6.81 -2.92 -11.98
C GLN A 106 6.53 -1.50 -11.47
N PHE A 107 5.97 -1.39 -10.27
CA PHE A 107 5.68 -0.11 -9.64
C PHE A 107 6.96 0.66 -9.32
N GLU A 108 7.97 0.01 -8.72
CA GLU A 108 9.29 0.61 -8.48
C GLU A 108 9.95 1.09 -9.79
N GLN A 109 9.82 0.33 -10.88
CA GLN A 109 10.35 0.72 -12.19
C GLN A 109 9.69 1.99 -12.74
N ILE A 110 8.38 2.13 -12.60
CA ILE A 110 7.66 3.34 -13.02
C ILE A 110 8.06 4.53 -12.16
N LEU A 111 8.08 4.38 -10.83
CA LEU A 111 8.52 5.45 -9.92
C LEU A 111 9.95 5.92 -10.25
N THR A 112 10.83 4.98 -10.61
CA THR A 112 12.21 5.28 -11.03
C THR A 112 12.24 6.02 -12.37
N ARG A 113 11.44 5.59 -13.35
CA ARG A 113 11.33 6.24 -14.67
C ARG A 113 10.86 7.70 -14.55
N HIS A 114 9.95 7.96 -13.63
CA HIS A 114 9.45 9.31 -13.32
C HIS A 114 10.35 10.10 -12.34
N ARG A 115 11.50 9.56 -11.93
CA ARG A 115 12.45 10.16 -10.98
C ARG A 115 11.81 10.52 -9.64
N GLN A 116 10.80 9.76 -9.21
CA GLN A 116 10.14 9.90 -7.92
C GLN A 116 10.89 9.13 -6.82
N ILE A 117 11.58 8.05 -7.20
CA ILE A 117 12.54 7.33 -6.36
C ILE A 117 13.86 7.18 -7.08
N VAL A 118 14.94 6.97 -6.30
CA VAL A 118 16.29 6.74 -6.83
C VAL A 118 16.85 5.47 -6.23
N PRO A 119 16.59 4.29 -6.85
CA PRO A 119 17.17 3.04 -6.40
C PRO A 119 18.70 3.07 -6.52
N GLN A 120 19.40 2.46 -5.55
CA GLN A 120 20.85 2.35 -5.59
C GLN A 120 21.27 1.03 -6.25
N ARG A 121 22.28 1.07 -7.14
CA ARG A 121 22.73 -0.10 -7.92
C ARG A 121 23.18 -1.31 -7.07
N HIS A 122 23.67 -1.06 -5.84
CA HIS A 122 24.22 -2.09 -4.95
C HIS A 122 23.51 -2.16 -3.60
N SER A 123 22.36 -1.50 -3.46
CA SER A 123 21.59 -1.51 -2.23
C SER A 123 20.11 -1.66 -2.55
N ARG A 124 19.46 -2.59 -1.83
CA ARG A 124 18.00 -2.71 -1.82
C ARG A 124 17.32 -1.55 -1.12
N TRP A 125 18.09 -0.65 -0.49
CA TRP A 125 17.57 0.49 0.24
C TRP A 125 17.69 1.76 -0.59
N TYR A 126 16.58 2.48 -0.65
CA TYR A 126 16.46 3.79 -1.22
C TYR A 126 15.49 4.60 -0.35
N GLU A 127 15.59 5.93 -0.41
CA GLU A 127 14.68 6.81 0.32
C GLU A 127 13.26 6.70 -0.22
N GLY A 128 12.30 6.54 0.69
CA GLY A 128 10.89 6.36 0.36
C GLY A 128 10.45 4.92 0.11
N ARG A 129 11.31 3.92 0.37
CA ARG A 129 10.92 2.50 0.25
C ARG A 129 10.00 2.10 1.42
N PRO A 130 8.74 1.68 1.17
CA PRO A 130 7.92 1.04 2.20
C PRO A 130 8.37 -0.41 2.39
N VAL A 131 8.47 -0.83 3.65
CA VAL A 131 8.82 -2.20 4.04
C VAL A 131 7.80 -2.74 5.03
N MET A 132 7.39 -3.98 4.83
CA MET A 132 6.49 -4.70 5.73
C MET A 132 7.27 -5.80 6.43
N ILE A 133 7.11 -5.89 7.74
CA ILE A 133 7.69 -6.96 8.54
C ILE A 133 6.92 -8.24 8.27
N THR A 134 7.65 -9.33 7.98
CA THR A 134 7.05 -10.65 7.71
C THR A 134 7.20 -11.60 8.90
N ARG A 135 8.05 -11.25 9.88
CA ARG A 135 8.32 -12.06 11.07
C ARG A 135 8.39 -11.20 12.34
N ASN A 136 7.66 -11.62 13.36
CA ASN A 136 7.64 -10.96 14.66
C ASN A 136 9.03 -10.89 15.29
N ASP A 137 9.36 -9.73 15.87
CA ASP A 137 10.54 -9.46 16.68
C ASP A 137 10.14 -8.70 17.95
N SER A 138 10.09 -9.42 19.07
CA SER A 138 9.71 -8.87 20.37
C SER A 138 10.74 -7.89 20.94
N ALA A 139 12.03 -8.00 20.55
CA ALA A 139 13.07 -7.10 21.04
C ALA A 139 12.91 -5.70 20.43
N LEU A 140 12.48 -5.65 19.17
CA LEU A 140 12.13 -4.41 18.49
C LEU A 140 10.67 -4.01 18.66
N GLY A 141 9.81 -4.89 19.17
CA GLY A 141 8.37 -4.65 19.27
C GLY A 141 7.72 -4.47 17.90
N LEU A 142 8.27 -5.15 16.88
CA LEU A 142 7.78 -5.16 15.51
C LEU A 142 7.10 -6.49 15.24
N PHE A 143 5.94 -6.46 14.60
CA PHE A 143 5.11 -7.63 14.35
C PHE A 143 4.84 -7.80 12.86
N ASN A 144 4.47 -9.01 12.47
CA ASN A 144 4.10 -9.34 11.10
C ASN A 144 2.93 -8.45 10.64
N GLY A 145 3.12 -7.76 9.53
CA GLY A 145 2.18 -6.76 9.00
C GLY A 145 2.51 -5.32 9.38
N ASP A 146 3.48 -5.07 10.27
CA ASP A 146 3.92 -3.69 10.57
C ASP A 146 4.62 -3.09 9.35
N ILE A 147 4.18 -1.90 8.96
CA ILE A 147 4.71 -1.16 7.82
C ILE A 147 5.61 -0.04 8.33
N GLY A 148 6.81 0.04 7.78
CA GLY A 148 7.74 1.13 8.00
C GLY A 148 8.25 1.72 6.69
N ILE A 149 8.79 2.94 6.77
CA ILE A 149 9.26 3.68 5.60
C ILE A 149 10.75 4.00 5.77
N ALA A 150 11.55 3.61 4.78
CA ALA A 150 12.97 3.91 4.74
C ALA A 150 13.20 5.38 4.38
N LEU A 151 13.78 6.15 5.29
CA LEU A 151 14.08 7.56 5.12
C LEU A 151 15.54 7.81 5.45
N ASP A 152 16.18 8.71 4.71
CA ASP A 152 17.47 9.28 5.11
C ASP A 152 17.24 10.69 5.64
N ARG A 153 17.70 10.94 6.86
CA ARG A 153 17.58 12.23 7.55
C ARG A 153 18.96 12.77 7.94
N GLY A 154 19.96 12.49 7.10
CA GLY A 154 21.35 12.95 7.28
C GLY A 154 22.19 12.07 8.21
N GLN A 155 21.61 11.03 8.80
CA GLN A 155 22.29 10.05 9.66
C GLN A 155 22.41 8.67 8.98
N GLY A 156 22.16 8.61 7.66
CA GLY A 156 22.02 7.38 6.89
C GLY A 156 20.59 6.84 6.91
N THR A 157 20.34 5.88 6.04
CA THR A 157 19.01 5.27 5.89
C THR A 157 18.56 4.57 7.16
N ARG A 158 17.39 4.96 7.67
CA ARG A 158 16.67 4.33 8.79
C ARG A 158 15.24 4.06 8.37
N VAL A 159 14.65 2.99 8.91
CA VAL A 159 13.25 2.67 8.67
C VAL A 159 12.43 3.13 9.87
N TRP A 160 11.42 3.94 9.61
CA TRP A 160 10.55 4.53 10.62
C TRP A 160 9.24 3.75 10.68
N PHE A 161 8.84 3.32 11.87
CA PHE A 161 7.62 2.57 12.14
C PHE A 161 6.72 3.34 13.10
N PRO A 162 5.41 3.44 12.83
CA PRO A 162 4.46 3.92 13.80
C PRO A 162 4.26 2.85 14.88
N MET A 163 4.35 3.24 16.14
CA MET A 163 4.16 2.35 17.28
C MET A 163 2.71 2.47 17.80
N PRO A 164 2.15 1.44 18.45
CA PRO A 164 0.78 1.48 18.98
C PRO A 164 0.53 2.57 20.04
N ASP A 165 1.59 3.06 20.68
CA ASP A 165 1.54 4.16 21.65
C ASP A 165 1.48 5.55 20.99
N GLY A 166 1.47 5.61 19.66
CA GLY A 166 1.47 6.84 18.86
C GLY A 166 2.86 7.43 18.64
N THR A 167 3.92 6.83 19.19
CA THR A 167 5.31 7.24 18.91
C THR A 167 5.79 6.66 17.59
N ILE A 168 6.94 7.15 17.11
CA ILE A 168 7.59 6.61 15.91
C ILE A 168 8.96 6.10 16.28
N LYS A 169 9.22 4.85 15.91
CA LYS A 169 10.49 4.18 16.17
C LYS A 169 11.30 4.10 14.89
N SER A 170 12.56 4.55 14.95
CA SER A 170 13.50 4.36 13.84
C SER A 170 14.43 3.18 14.10
N VAL A 171 14.55 2.29 13.11
CA VAL A 171 15.38 1.09 13.17
C VAL A 171 16.37 1.09 12.00
N GLN A 172 17.59 0.64 12.23
CA GLN A 172 18.56 0.50 11.16
C GLN A 172 18.19 -0.68 10.25
N PRO A 173 18.35 -0.55 8.92
CA PRO A 173 18.16 -1.62 7.96
C PRO A 173 18.78 -2.97 8.31
N SER A 174 19.97 -2.96 8.93
CA SER A 174 20.72 -4.16 9.34
C SER A 174 20.14 -4.86 10.57
N ARG A 175 19.29 -4.17 11.34
CA ARG A 175 18.63 -4.69 12.55
C ARG A 175 17.21 -5.15 12.31
N LEU A 176 16.66 -4.90 11.12
CA LEU A 176 15.29 -5.31 10.83
C LEU A 176 15.17 -6.83 10.76
N PRO A 177 14.09 -7.42 11.30
CA PRO A 177 13.77 -8.82 11.07
C PRO A 177 13.44 -9.06 9.59
N GLU A 178 13.00 -10.27 9.25
CA GLU A 178 12.56 -10.58 7.88
C GLU A 178 11.48 -9.57 7.42
N HIS A 179 11.68 -9.01 6.23
CA HIS A 179 10.85 -7.94 5.67
C HIS A 179 10.87 -7.94 4.15
N ASP A 180 9.77 -7.49 3.56
CA ASP A 180 9.57 -7.36 2.12
C ASP A 180 9.17 -5.93 1.72
N THR A 181 9.29 -5.60 0.44
CA THR A 181 8.79 -4.33 -0.10
C THR A 181 7.26 -4.32 -0.07
N ALA A 182 6.67 -3.21 0.37
CA ALA A 182 5.25 -3.10 0.67
C ALA A 182 4.51 -2.04 -0.15
N TRP A 183 4.84 -1.87 -1.44
CA TRP A 183 4.02 -1.01 -2.31
C TRP A 183 2.67 -1.66 -2.61
N VAL A 184 2.64 -2.98 -2.73
CA VAL A 184 1.46 -3.80 -2.93
C VAL A 184 1.36 -4.83 -1.81
N HIS A 185 0.15 -5.03 -1.28
CA HIS A 185 -0.15 -5.98 -0.23
C HIS A 185 -0.98 -7.14 -0.77
N ASP A 186 -0.86 -8.31 -0.16
CA ASP A 186 -1.76 -9.42 -0.43
C ASP A 186 -3.11 -9.21 0.28
N GLY A 187 -4.20 -9.37 -0.46
CA GLY A 187 -5.56 -9.17 0.07
C GLY A 187 -6.18 -10.40 0.72
N ALA A 188 -5.37 -11.28 1.33
CA ALA A 188 -5.80 -12.58 1.85
C ALA A 188 -6.31 -12.53 3.29
#